data_AF-A0A5B7YDE7-F1
#
_entry.id   AF-A0A5B7YDE7-F1
#
_cell.length_a   1.000
_cell.length_b   1.000
_cell.length_c   1.000
_cell.angle_alpha   90.00
_cell.angle_beta   90.00
_cell.angle_gamma   90.00
#
_symmetry.space_group_name_H-M   'P 1'
#
loop_
_entity.id
_entity.type
_entity.pdbx_description
1 polymer ?
#
loop_
_entity_poly.entity_id
_entity_poly.type
_entity_poly.pdbx_seq_one_letter_code
_entity_poly.pdbx_strand_id
1 'polypeptide(L)'
;MTDEELFNVLLHKAKTRRLIKALKSKHPDKWQRGYRNIADAYEELRDRYVQKSFFNVGIYDPSQADSWPWRFHYEDGLYLSEKQHVCKMSKAAVFNNISEARKHFHTWSGNKKYKMEIIEFKQLVAVPASSLDSNESSWQTAQPRLSDIKS
;
A
#
# COMPACT_ATOMS: atom_id res chain seq x y z
N MET A 1 -21.38 -9.15 7.82
CA MET A 1 -20.01 -8.70 7.54
C MET A 1 -19.10 -9.79 8.06
N THR A 2 -18.31 -10.39 7.18
CA THR A 2 -17.33 -11.42 7.56
C THR A 2 -16.10 -10.77 8.21
N ASP A 3 -15.26 -11.57 8.88
CA ASP A 3 -14.04 -11.07 9.52
C ASP A 3 -13.07 -10.45 8.50
N GLU A 4 -12.99 -11.02 7.29
CA GLU A 4 -12.16 -10.50 6.19
C GLU A 4 -12.69 -9.17 5.63
N GLU A 5 -14.02 -9.00 5.55
CA GLU A 5 -14.64 -7.73 5.17
C GLU A 5 -14.40 -6.66 6.24
N LEU A 6 -14.53 -7.01 7.51
CA LEU A 6 -14.26 -6.11 8.64
C LEU A 6 -12.79 -5.69 8.63
N PHE A 7 -11.88 -6.64 8.44
CA PHE A 7 -10.45 -6.38 8.34
C PHE A 7 -10.12 -5.39 7.21
N ASN A 8 -10.67 -5.61 6.02
CA ASN A 8 -10.55 -4.70 4.89
C ASN A 8 -11.15 -3.30 5.16
N VAL A 9 -12.24 -3.22 5.94
CA VAL A 9 -12.80 -1.93 6.35
C VAL A 9 -11.84 -1.21 7.29
N LEU A 10 -11.31 -1.91 8.29
CA LEU A 10 -10.40 -1.35 9.29
C LEU A 10 -9.08 -0.87 8.69
N LEU A 11 -8.52 -1.54 7.68
CA LEU A 11 -7.31 -1.08 7.00
C LEU A 11 -7.45 0.26 6.25
N HIS A 12 -8.68 0.71 6.00
CA HIS A 12 -8.93 1.92 5.23
C HIS A 12 -9.69 2.99 6.03
N LYS A 13 -8.98 4.05 6.42
CA LYS A 13 -9.51 5.20 7.18
C LYS A 13 -10.88 5.72 6.69
N ALA A 14 -11.08 5.83 5.39
CA ALA A 14 -12.35 6.30 4.81
C ALA A 14 -13.50 5.29 5.01
N LYS A 15 -13.23 3.99 4.87
CA LYS A 15 -14.21 2.93 5.10
C LYS A 15 -14.54 2.82 6.59
N THR A 16 -13.54 2.85 7.48
CA THR A 16 -13.72 2.87 8.93
C THR A 16 -14.61 4.03 9.38
N ARG A 17 -14.36 5.25 8.89
CA ARG A 17 -15.20 6.43 9.19
C ARG A 17 -16.66 6.25 8.75
N ARG A 18 -16.89 5.65 7.57
CA ARG A 18 -18.24 5.36 7.08
C ARG A 18 -18.95 4.32 7.96
N LEU A 19 -18.25 3.25 8.34
CA LEU A 19 -18.76 2.22 9.25
C LEU A 19 -19.17 2.83 10.59
N ILE A 20 -18.30 3.65 11.18
CA ILE A 20 -18.56 4.35 12.44
C ILE A 20 -19.80 5.25 12.34
N LYS A 21 -19.93 6.03 11.26
CA LYS A 21 -21.10 6.89 11.03
C LYS A 21 -22.39 6.06 10.90
N ALA A 22 -22.33 4.91 10.22
CA ALA A 22 -23.46 4.00 10.11
C ALA A 22 -23.85 3.38 11.45
N LEU A 23 -22.87 2.97 12.27
CA LEU A 23 -23.12 2.44 13.61
C LEU A 23 -23.77 3.48 14.53
N LYS A 24 -23.29 4.72 14.51
CA LYS A 24 -23.89 5.83 15.26
C LYS A 24 -25.35 6.07 14.86
N SER A 25 -25.68 5.92 13.58
CA SER A 25 -27.05 6.12 13.09
C SER A 25 -27.98 4.96 13.44
N LYS A 26 -27.50 3.71 13.45
CA LYS A 26 -28.34 2.51 13.65
C LYS A 26 -28.48 2.11 15.12
N HIS A 27 -27.42 2.30 15.91
CA HIS A 27 -27.33 1.84 17.30
C HIS A 27 -26.69 2.92 18.18
N PRO A 28 -27.38 4.04 18.42
CA PRO A 28 -26.82 5.18 19.17
C PRO A 28 -26.48 4.84 20.63
N ASP A 29 -27.19 3.89 21.23
CA ASP A 29 -27.01 3.36 22.59
C ASP A 29 -25.72 2.54 22.75
N LYS A 30 -25.33 1.81 21.71
CA LYS A 30 -24.13 0.95 21.70
C LYS A 30 -22.94 1.61 21.01
N TRP A 31 -23.13 2.79 20.42
CA TRP A 31 -22.17 3.42 19.52
C TRP A 31 -20.83 3.71 20.21
N GLN A 32 -20.83 4.19 21.46
CA GLN A 32 -19.59 4.56 22.15
C GLN A 32 -18.69 3.36 22.38
N ARG A 33 -19.26 2.22 22.82
CA ARG A 33 -18.52 0.97 23.01
C ARG A 33 -18.04 0.40 21.69
N GLY A 34 -18.90 0.40 20.66
CA GLY A 34 -18.53 -0.05 19.31
C GLY A 34 -17.44 0.81 18.68
N TYR A 35 -17.52 2.13 18.81
CA TYR A 35 -16.52 3.07 18.32
C TYR A 35 -15.16 2.86 18.99
N ARG A 36 -15.14 2.71 20.32
CA ARG A 36 -13.89 2.48 21.05
C ARG A 36 -13.19 1.21 20.58
N ASN A 37 -13.93 0.09 20.51
CA ASN A 37 -13.37 -1.17 20.03
C ASN A 37 -12.86 -1.07 18.57
N ILE A 38 -13.57 -0.35 17.69
CA ILE A 38 -13.16 -0.14 16.30
C ILE A 38 -11.94 0.78 16.20
N ALA A 39 -11.86 1.82 17.03
CA ALA A 39 -10.73 2.75 17.07
C ALA A 39 -9.48 2.05 17.60
N ASP A 40 -9.60 1.31 18.70
CA ASP A 40 -8.51 0.52 19.29
C ASP A 40 -8.00 -0.52 18.27
N ALA A 41 -8.92 -1.27 17.63
CA ALA A 41 -8.55 -2.20 16.57
C ALA A 41 -7.91 -1.51 15.34
N TYR A 42 -8.34 -0.31 14.98
CA TYR A 42 -7.73 0.46 13.90
C TYR A 42 -6.29 0.86 14.23
N GLU A 43 -6.04 1.40 15.43
CA GLU A 43 -4.69 1.81 15.83
C GLU A 43 -3.76 0.58 15.93
N GLU A 44 -4.23 -0.53 16.50
CA GLU A 44 -3.45 -1.78 16.55
C GLU A 44 -3.08 -2.32 15.16
N LEU A 45 -4.00 -2.22 14.19
CA LEU A 45 -3.77 -2.71 12.84
C LEU A 45 -2.97 -1.74 11.99
N ARG A 46 -3.09 -0.43 12.24
CA ARG A 46 -2.39 0.59 11.46
C ARG A 46 -0.87 0.45 11.56
N ASP A 47 -0.34 0.19 12.75
CA ASP A 47 1.10 0.09 12.95
C ASP A 47 1.67 -1.22 12.39
N ARG A 48 0.82 -2.25 12.23
CA ARG A 48 1.18 -3.53 11.63
C ARG A 48 1.23 -3.49 10.10
N TYR A 49 0.76 -2.43 9.44
CA TYR A 49 0.71 -2.36 7.99
C TYR A 49 1.21 -1.02 7.46
N VAL A 50 2.25 -1.05 6.63
CA VAL A 50 2.78 0.14 5.97
C VAL A 50 2.40 0.10 4.49
N GLN A 51 1.95 1.24 3.98
CA GLN A 51 1.74 1.42 2.55
C GLN A 51 3.09 1.55 1.86
N LYS A 52 3.47 0.56 1.06
CA LYS A 52 4.72 0.54 0.30
C LYS A 52 4.43 0.66 -1.20
N SER A 53 5.29 1.39 -1.89
CA SER A 53 5.27 1.49 -3.35
C SER A 53 6.01 0.32 -3.99
N PHE A 54 5.44 -0.18 -5.07
CA PHE A 54 5.95 -1.25 -5.92
C PHE A 54 5.90 -0.80 -7.38
N PHE A 55 6.71 -1.43 -8.22
CA PHE A 55 6.92 -0.98 -9.58
C PHE A 55 6.82 -2.15 -10.55
N ASN A 56 6.07 -1.96 -11.64
CA ASN A 56 6.04 -2.87 -12.78
C ASN A 56 6.70 -2.20 -14.00
N VAL A 57 7.05 -3.02 -14.99
CA VAL A 57 7.57 -2.55 -16.28
C VAL A 57 6.48 -2.68 -17.34
N GLY A 58 5.90 -1.55 -17.74
CA GLY A 58 5.04 -1.45 -18.92
C GLY A 58 5.90 -1.31 -20.19
N ILE A 59 5.45 -1.88 -21.31
CA ILE A 59 6.18 -1.89 -22.58
C ILE A 59 5.28 -1.54 -23.78
N TYR A 60 5.79 -0.73 -24.72
CA TYR A 60 5.13 -0.38 -25.99
C TYR A 60 6.06 -0.51 -27.17
N ASP A 61 5.45 -0.76 -28.33
CA ASP A 61 6.08 -0.57 -29.62
C ASP A 61 5.85 0.89 -30.08
N PRO A 62 6.87 1.75 -30.15
CA PRO A 62 6.73 3.14 -30.58
C PRO A 62 6.29 3.24 -32.06
N SER A 63 6.49 2.20 -32.88
CA SER A 63 6.02 2.20 -34.26
C SER A 63 4.49 2.12 -34.39
N GLN A 64 3.80 1.65 -33.34
CA GLN A 64 2.34 1.52 -33.32
C GLN A 64 1.67 2.66 -32.53
N ALA A 65 2.39 3.27 -31.59
CA ALA A 65 1.88 4.35 -30.77
C ALA A 65 3.03 5.28 -30.36
N ASP A 66 3.21 6.38 -31.10
CA ASP A 66 4.26 7.39 -30.86
C ASP A 66 3.75 8.62 -30.08
N SER A 67 2.52 8.58 -29.54
CA SER A 67 1.93 9.72 -28.83
C SER A 67 2.16 9.64 -27.32
N TRP A 68 2.76 10.69 -26.78
CA TRP A 68 2.83 10.97 -25.35
C TRP A 68 1.59 11.76 -24.86
N PRO A 69 1.08 11.56 -23.63
CA PRO A 69 1.30 10.41 -22.75
C PRO A 69 0.50 9.19 -23.23
N TRP A 70 0.96 8.00 -22.83
CA TRP A 70 0.43 6.71 -23.23
C TRP A 70 -1.07 6.51 -23.03
N ARG A 71 -1.69 5.74 -23.94
CA ARG A 71 -3.14 5.43 -23.96
C ARG A 71 -3.51 4.06 -23.39
N PHE A 72 -2.56 3.23 -22.98
CA PHE A 72 -2.91 1.94 -22.42
C PHE A 72 -3.26 2.10 -20.94
N HIS A 73 -4.55 2.03 -20.68
CA HIS A 73 -5.11 1.92 -19.34
C HIS A 73 -4.40 0.79 -18.58
N TYR A 74 -4.23 0.93 -17.25
CA TYR A 74 -3.52 -0.05 -16.41
C TYR A 74 -3.95 -1.52 -16.67
N GLU A 75 -5.21 -1.74 -17.08
CA GLU A 75 -5.79 -3.05 -17.32
C GLU A 75 -5.47 -3.65 -18.70
N ASP A 76 -5.30 -2.82 -19.73
CA ASP A 76 -5.10 -3.26 -21.12
C ASP A 76 -3.64 -3.21 -21.56
N GLY A 77 -2.76 -2.59 -20.75
CA GLY A 77 -1.34 -2.43 -21.04
C GLY A 77 -0.58 -3.75 -21.20
N LEU A 78 0.51 -3.70 -21.95
CA LEU A 78 1.49 -4.77 -22.03
C LEU A 78 2.58 -4.55 -20.99
N TYR A 79 2.95 -5.63 -20.31
CA TYR A 79 3.91 -5.63 -19.22
C TYR A 79 4.97 -6.70 -19.45
N LEU A 80 6.09 -6.58 -18.74
CA LEU A 80 7.15 -7.57 -18.75
C LEU A 80 7.05 -8.48 -17.52
N SER A 81 6.99 -9.79 -17.75
CA SER A 81 7.00 -10.79 -16.67
C SER A 81 8.40 -10.95 -16.06
N GLU A 82 8.53 -11.70 -14.96
CA GLU A 82 9.84 -12.01 -14.35
C GLU A 82 10.77 -12.75 -15.32
N LYS A 83 10.22 -13.65 -16.13
CA LYS A 83 10.96 -14.38 -17.19
C LYS A 83 11.11 -13.57 -18.49
N GLN A 84 10.83 -12.27 -18.45
CA GLN A 84 10.92 -11.36 -19.60
C GLN A 84 10.05 -11.72 -20.81
N HIS A 85 8.88 -12.33 -20.57
CA HIS A 85 7.85 -12.48 -21.58
C HIS A 85 6.88 -11.29 -21.53
N VAL A 86 6.37 -10.90 -22.69
CA VAL A 86 5.28 -9.92 -22.79
C VAL A 86 4.01 -10.54 -22.19
N CYS A 87 3.35 -9.81 -21.30
CA CYS A 87 2.20 -10.30 -20.54
C CYS A 87 1.22 -9.19 -20.16
N LYS A 88 0.09 -9.58 -19.55
CA LYS A 88 -0.86 -8.67 -18.91
C LYS A 88 -0.41 -8.34 -17.48
N MET A 89 -0.96 -7.27 -16.90
CA MET A 89 -0.63 -6.78 -15.55
C MET A 89 -0.60 -7.88 -14.47
N SER A 90 -1.56 -8.81 -14.49
CA SER A 90 -1.65 -9.93 -13.52
C SER A 90 -0.41 -10.84 -13.44
N LYS A 91 0.43 -10.86 -14.47
CA LYS A 91 1.66 -11.68 -14.55
C LYS A 91 2.93 -10.83 -14.65
N ALA A 92 2.80 -9.52 -14.46
CA ALA A 92 3.92 -8.60 -14.54
C ALA A 92 4.90 -8.85 -13.39
N ALA A 93 6.20 -8.67 -13.67
CA ALA A 93 7.21 -8.64 -12.63
C ALA A 93 6.97 -7.44 -11.70
N VAL A 94 7.10 -7.67 -10.39
CA VAL A 94 6.93 -6.66 -9.36
C VAL A 94 8.27 -6.37 -8.71
N PHE A 95 8.63 -5.09 -8.62
CA PHE A 95 9.88 -4.63 -8.05
C PHE A 95 9.66 -3.73 -6.84
N ASN A 96 10.58 -3.79 -5.89
CA ASN A 96 10.59 -2.91 -4.71
C ASN A 96 11.23 -1.55 -4.99
N ASN A 97 11.95 -1.42 -6.11
CA ASN A 97 12.61 -0.18 -6.49
C ASN A 97 12.60 0.03 -8.01
N ILE A 98 12.69 1.30 -8.41
CA ILE A 98 12.67 1.73 -9.81
C ILE A 98 13.92 1.24 -10.55
N SER A 99 15.06 1.17 -9.88
CA SER A 99 16.35 0.82 -10.49
C SER A 99 16.36 -0.63 -11.02
N GLU A 100 15.85 -1.57 -10.22
CA GLU A 100 15.65 -2.97 -10.58
C GLU A 100 14.68 -3.13 -11.74
N ALA A 101 13.53 -2.43 -11.68
CA ALA A 101 12.55 -2.45 -12.77
C ALA A 101 13.17 -1.95 -14.09
N ARG A 102 13.95 -0.86 -14.05
CA ARG A 102 14.67 -0.35 -15.23
C ARG A 102 15.71 -1.35 -15.73
N LYS A 103 16.52 -1.90 -14.82
CA LYS A 103 17.53 -2.90 -15.16
C LYS A 103 16.88 -4.13 -15.82
N HIS A 104 15.74 -4.58 -15.31
CA HIS A 104 14.98 -5.71 -15.84
C HIS A 104 14.57 -5.52 -17.30
N PHE A 105 14.13 -4.31 -17.65
CA PHE A 105 13.86 -3.97 -19.04
C PHE A 105 15.13 -3.92 -19.89
N HIS A 106 16.21 -3.31 -19.39
CA HIS A 106 17.44 -3.15 -20.16
C HIS A 106 18.20 -4.47 -20.40
N THR A 107 17.98 -5.51 -19.61
CA THR A 107 18.55 -6.84 -19.88
C THR A 107 17.70 -7.67 -20.84
N TRP A 108 16.46 -7.27 -21.11
CA TRP A 108 15.57 -7.97 -22.03
C TRP A 108 15.97 -7.73 -23.49
N SER A 109 15.97 -8.79 -24.30
CA SER A 109 16.34 -8.73 -25.73
C SER A 109 15.42 -7.84 -26.58
N GLY A 110 14.17 -7.61 -26.13
CA GLY A 110 13.21 -6.74 -26.80
C GLY A 110 13.45 -5.23 -26.61
N ASN A 111 14.42 -4.83 -25.77
CA ASN A 111 14.65 -3.43 -25.39
C ASN A 111 15.01 -2.48 -26.55
N LYS A 112 15.43 -3.02 -27.71
CA LYS A 112 15.75 -2.24 -28.90
C LYS A 112 14.51 -1.84 -29.67
N LYS A 113 13.52 -2.74 -29.71
CA LYS A 113 12.27 -2.55 -30.44
C LYS A 113 11.26 -1.80 -29.58
N TYR A 114 11.11 -2.22 -28.33
CA TYR A 114 10.13 -1.66 -27.43
C TYR A 114 10.72 -0.50 -26.63
N LYS A 115 9.85 0.35 -26.10
CA LYS A 115 10.15 1.35 -25.08
C LYS A 115 9.44 0.97 -23.79
N MET A 116 9.89 1.52 -22.65
CA MET A 116 9.36 1.19 -21.33
C MET A 116 8.74 2.37 -20.62
N GLU A 117 7.82 2.07 -19.72
CA GLU A 117 7.32 2.95 -18.68
C GLU A 117 7.33 2.21 -17.35
N ILE A 118 7.74 2.89 -16.28
CA ILE A 118 7.73 2.32 -14.93
C ILE A 118 6.41 2.68 -14.28
N ILE A 119 5.63 1.67 -13.93
CA ILE A 119 4.28 1.84 -13.41
C ILE A 119 4.32 1.62 -11.90
N GLU A 120 4.14 2.70 -11.14
CA GLU A 120 4.05 2.65 -9.67
C GLU A 120 2.65 2.25 -9.22
N PHE A 121 2.58 1.33 -8.27
CA PHE A 121 1.35 1.01 -7.54
C PHE A 121 1.66 0.81 -6.07
N LYS A 122 0.67 1.03 -5.21
CA LYS A 122 0.84 0.96 -3.75
C LYS A 122 0.12 -0.26 -3.21
N GLN A 123 0.81 -1.01 -2.37
CA GLN A 123 0.23 -2.13 -1.62
C GLN A 123 0.46 -1.94 -0.12
N LEU A 124 -0.50 -2.41 0.68
CA LEU A 124 -0.32 -2.52 2.12
C LEU A 124 0.48 -3.79 2.40
N VAL A 125 1.59 -3.64 3.10
CA VAL A 125 2.49 -4.74 3.46
C VAL A 125 2.53 -4.85 4.97
N ALA A 126 2.44 -6.07 5.48
CA ALA A 126 2.60 -6.33 6.90
C ALA A 126 4.01 -5.95 7.34
N VAL A 127 4.10 -5.16 8.41
CA VAL A 127 5.34 -4.82 9.09
C VAL A 127 5.76 -6.04 9.90
N PRO A 128 6.98 -6.60 9.67
CA PRO A 128 7.45 -7.72 10.46
C PRO A 128 7.63 -7.27 11.93
N ALA A 129 7.20 -8.13 12.86
CA ALA A 129 7.19 -7.83 14.29
C ALA A 129 8.55 -7.34 14.83
N SER A 130 9.66 -7.82 14.22
CA SER A 130 11.03 -7.42 14.56
C SER A 130 11.38 -5.95 14.28
N SER A 131 10.51 -5.20 13.59
CA SER A 131 10.69 -3.77 13.30
C SER A 131 9.79 -2.86 14.13
N LEU A 132 8.88 -3.42 14.93
CA LEU A 132 8.01 -2.67 15.85
C LEU A 132 8.74 -2.32 17.16
N ASP A 133 9.69 -3.16 17.58
CA ASP A 133 10.48 -2.96 18.81
C ASP A 133 11.42 -1.74 18.75
N SER A 134 11.71 -1.21 17.55
CA SER A 134 12.62 -0.06 17.39
C SER A 134 11.94 1.30 17.63
N ASN A 135 10.60 1.36 17.61
CA ASN A 135 9.86 2.61 17.75
C ASN A 135 9.40 2.88 19.19
N GLU A 136 9.47 1.89 20.07
CA GLU A 136 9.07 2.02 21.48
C GLU A 136 10.11 2.80 22.32
N SER A 137 11.36 2.89 21.84
CA SER A 137 12.44 3.57 22.55
C SER A 137 12.41 5.11 22.45
N SER A 138 11.51 5.70 21.66
CA SER A 138 11.45 7.16 21.45
C SER A 138 10.43 7.91 22.33
N TRP A 139 9.54 7.20 23.05
CA TRP A 139 8.52 7.85 23.90
C TRP A 139 8.77 7.71 25.41
N GLN A 140 9.85 7.04 25.83
CA GLN A 140 10.16 6.87 27.27
C GLN A 140 10.99 7.99 27.89
N THR A 141 11.42 9.02 27.14
CA THR A 141 12.27 10.11 27.66
C THR A 141 11.54 11.43 27.92
N ALA A 142 10.22 11.41 28.14
CA ALA A 142 9.47 12.63 28.43
C ALA A 142 8.38 12.47 29.51
N GLN A 143 8.63 11.69 30.56
CA GLN A 143 7.88 11.85 31.81
C GLN A 143 8.69 12.74 32.76
N PRO A 144 8.21 13.95 33.11
CA PRO A 144 8.80 14.70 34.22
C PRO A 144 8.66 13.90 35.51
N ARG A 145 9.74 13.85 36.31
CA ARG A 145 9.73 13.15 37.60
C ARG A 145 8.76 13.86 38.53
N LEU A 146 7.94 13.08 39.25
CA LEU A 146 7.00 13.53 40.29
C LEU A 146 7.67 14.28 41.47
N SER A 147 8.97 14.55 41.42
CA SER A 147 9.68 15.42 42.37
C SER A 147 9.44 16.91 42.15
N ASP A 148 8.94 17.33 40.98
CA ASP A 148 8.95 18.75 40.59
C ASP A 148 7.61 19.46 40.87
N ILE A 149 6.67 18.81 41.57
CA ILE A 149 5.38 19.39 41.98
C ILE A 149 5.31 19.40 43.51
N LYS A 150 6.19 20.15 44.16
CA LYS A 150 5.96 20.69 45.51
C LYS A 150 6.66 22.04 45.67
N SER A 151 5.88 23.11 45.68
CA SER A 151 6.11 24.35 46.42
C SER A 151 4.78 24.83 46.96
#